data_AF-A0AA38X6V6-F1
#
_entry.id   AF-A0AA38X6V6-F1
#
_cell.length_a   1.000
_cell.length_b   1.000
_cell.length_c   1.000
_cell.angle_alpha   90.00
_cell.angle_beta   90.00
_cell.angle_gamma   90.00
#
_symmetry.space_group_name_H-M   'P 1'
#
loop_
_entity.id
_entity.type
_entity.pdbx_description
1 polymer ?
#
loop_
_entity_poly.entity_id
_entity_poly.type
_entity_poly.pdbx_seq_one_letter_code
_entity_poly.pdbx_strand_id
1 'polypeptide(L)'
;MAKTKTKNNSKQKDILRSTSAPLVKSSPKKSQKSIEDLLTEAAELLEQSQPELALPLAEEALQRLEDERRQRDSSQVQDEIDIEELLLLAAQGRPTLPPALVLNAEILVALGDVDPARRNFTLATQIDKDGALISAEPWLWLAQLCEEGGRESIRYFEQACEVLRNEIEVLEDAVNEMTNNPDGEAGTRRVLDEKKSKLADALCAMAEVYMTDLSWETDAEARCETLVTEAVAVCPDDLSAGVLQTLASVRISQERFDEARTALKRSLDIWYKAIPSPEESVANGTSDAEPAPEDDLRKPDFATRVSLTRLLMEVQLEQLALSVLEGLVREDDQSVECWYLGGWCQVLIAQKPDVASETKLKSQRTARTWLENCLRLYRIQDYDDDRLRDHANELVNGLKVELAADGEMDEDGDDGWEDVDEQDDGDDEDEDVDLEIEDDVNGHAASKTSDGDVEMT
;
A
#
# COMPACT_ATOMS: atom_id res chain seq x y z
N MET A 1 -34.75 33.78 -48.10
CA MET A 1 -35.39 35.09 -48.25
C MET A 1 -34.52 36.15 -47.59
N ALA A 2 -34.48 37.34 -48.20
CA ALA A 2 -33.91 38.64 -47.81
C ALA A 2 -33.08 38.74 -46.49
N LYS A 3 -31.78 39.06 -46.54
CA LYS A 3 -31.13 40.39 -46.73
C LYS A 3 -31.41 41.42 -45.61
N THR A 4 -30.36 41.80 -44.89
CA THR A 4 -30.06 43.20 -44.56
C THR A 4 -28.55 43.42 -44.38
N LYS A 5 -27.99 44.30 -45.21
CA LYS A 5 -26.64 44.90 -45.16
C LYS A 5 -26.72 46.25 -44.43
N THR A 6 -25.60 46.79 -43.93
CA THR A 6 -25.02 48.15 -44.18
C THR A 6 -23.69 48.27 -43.39
N LYS A 7 -22.49 48.22 -43.99
CA LYS A 7 -21.60 49.32 -44.51
C LYS A 7 -21.25 50.41 -43.46
N ASN A 8 -20.01 50.56 -42.96
CA ASN A 8 -18.76 51.14 -43.53
C ASN A 8 -18.39 52.40 -42.72
N ASN A 9 -17.16 52.51 -42.18
CA ASN A 9 -16.17 53.49 -42.68
C ASN A 9 -14.77 53.36 -42.05
N SER A 10 -13.79 53.62 -42.92
CA SER A 10 -12.34 53.57 -42.79
C SER A 10 -11.73 54.69 -41.93
N LYS A 11 -10.48 54.48 -41.46
CA LYS A 11 -9.33 55.32 -41.83
C LYS A 11 -8.00 54.68 -41.41
N GLN A 12 -7.19 54.39 -42.43
CA GLN A 12 -5.79 53.99 -42.38
C GLN A 12 -4.90 55.25 -42.46
N LYS A 13 -3.82 55.31 -41.70
CA LYS A 13 -2.63 56.13 -42.01
C LYS A 13 -1.37 55.43 -41.49
N ASP A 14 -0.59 54.91 -42.42
CA ASP A 14 0.81 54.58 -42.27
C ASP A 14 1.67 55.85 -42.09
N ILE A 15 2.82 55.73 -41.42
CA ILE A 15 4.16 56.12 -41.90
C ILE A 15 5.20 55.96 -40.77
N LEU A 16 6.26 55.22 -41.11
CA LEU A 16 7.46 54.84 -40.34
C LEU A 16 8.35 56.02 -39.90
N ARG A 17 9.00 55.90 -38.73
CA ARG A 17 10.42 56.29 -38.51
C ARG A 17 11.03 55.68 -37.24
N SER A 18 12.16 55.01 -37.48
CA SER A 18 13.24 54.49 -36.62
C SER A 18 13.63 55.33 -35.38
N THR A 19 13.99 54.67 -34.25
CA THR A 19 15.39 54.56 -33.71
C THR A 19 15.45 53.73 -32.40
N SER A 20 16.17 52.61 -32.46
CA SER A 20 17.09 51.99 -31.46
C SER A 20 17.12 52.44 -29.97
N ALA A 21 16.80 51.52 -29.04
CA ALA A 21 17.44 51.28 -27.72
C ALA A 21 16.79 50.05 -27.02
N PRO A 22 17.47 49.34 -26.09
CA PRO A 22 17.51 47.88 -26.05
C PRO A 22 16.36 47.17 -25.32
N LEU A 23 16.15 45.92 -25.73
CA LEU A 23 15.43 44.89 -25.00
C LEU A 23 15.89 44.82 -23.53
N VAL A 24 15.00 45.16 -22.61
CA VAL A 24 14.94 44.48 -21.31
C VAL A 24 13.66 43.66 -21.34
N LYS A 25 13.78 42.41 -21.80
CA LYS A 25 12.77 41.40 -21.48
C LYS A 25 12.97 41.10 -20.00
N SER A 26 12.27 41.82 -19.13
CA SER A 26 11.99 41.30 -17.81
C SER A 26 11.14 40.05 -18.01
N SER A 27 11.72 38.88 -17.77
CA SER A 27 10.95 37.65 -17.59
C SER A 27 9.80 37.96 -16.62
N PRO A 28 8.56 37.53 -16.89
CA PRO A 28 7.50 37.70 -15.92
C PRO A 28 7.93 36.94 -14.67
N LYS A 29 8.07 37.65 -13.53
CA LYS A 29 8.20 36.99 -12.22
C LYS A 29 6.99 36.07 -12.12
N LYS A 30 7.20 34.74 -12.19
CA LYS A 30 6.19 33.78 -11.76
C LYS A 30 5.80 34.22 -10.34
N SER A 31 4.53 34.54 -10.14
CA SER A 31 3.99 34.78 -8.79
C SER A 31 4.36 33.55 -7.96
N GLN A 32 5.18 33.74 -6.93
CA GLN A 32 5.62 32.66 -6.07
C GLN A 32 4.39 32.16 -5.30
N LYS A 33 4.01 30.88 -5.45
CA LYS A 33 2.87 30.26 -4.75
C LYS A 33 3.05 30.42 -3.24
N SER A 34 1.95 30.58 -2.48
CA SER A 34 2.03 30.66 -1.01
C SER A 34 2.42 29.30 -0.41
N ILE A 35 2.85 29.27 0.85
CA ILE A 35 3.18 27.99 1.55
C ILE A 35 1.92 27.12 1.64
N GLU A 36 0.76 27.73 1.91
CA GLU A 36 -0.53 27.04 1.99
C GLU A 36 -0.88 26.38 0.64
N ASP A 37 -0.81 27.14 -0.46
CA ASP A 37 -1.08 26.59 -1.81
C ASP A 37 -0.16 25.42 -2.16
N LEU A 38 1.13 25.49 -1.78
CA LEU A 38 2.09 24.42 -2.02
C LEU A 38 1.72 23.14 -1.26
N LEU A 39 1.34 23.26 0.02
CA LEU A 39 0.98 22.11 0.84
C LEU A 39 -0.36 21.51 0.40
N THR A 40 -1.36 22.34 0.07
CA THR A 40 -2.64 21.86 -0.45
C THR A 40 -2.46 21.11 -1.76
N GLU A 41 -1.71 21.65 -2.72
CA GLU A 41 -1.45 20.97 -3.99
C GLU A 41 -0.63 19.69 -3.80
N ALA A 42 0.33 19.68 -2.86
CA ALA A 42 1.07 18.47 -2.52
C ALA A 42 0.15 17.37 -1.94
N ALA A 43 -0.77 17.73 -1.05
CA ALA A 43 -1.75 16.79 -0.49
C ALA A 43 -2.70 16.25 -1.55
N GLU A 44 -3.24 17.12 -2.43
CA GLU A 44 -4.10 16.71 -3.54
C GLU A 44 -3.38 15.76 -4.52
N LEU A 45 -2.09 15.98 -4.79
CA LEU A 45 -1.29 15.10 -5.63
C LEU A 45 -1.01 13.75 -4.96
N LEU A 46 -0.79 13.74 -3.64
CA LEU A 46 -0.65 12.49 -2.88
C LEU A 46 -1.95 11.66 -2.93
N GLU A 47 -3.11 12.29 -2.72
CA GLU A 47 -4.43 11.64 -2.83
C GLU A 47 -4.67 11.06 -4.24
N GLN A 48 -4.14 11.73 -5.28
CA GLN A 48 -4.21 11.26 -6.66
C GLN A 48 -3.15 10.20 -7.01
N SER A 49 -2.43 9.67 -6.02
CA SER A 49 -1.34 8.71 -6.20
C SER A 49 -0.23 9.23 -7.13
N GLN A 50 0.14 10.51 -7.00
CA GLN A 50 1.22 11.17 -7.74
C GLN A 50 2.31 11.72 -6.80
N PRO A 51 2.95 10.87 -5.97
CA PRO A 51 3.89 11.32 -4.95
C PRO A 51 5.16 11.97 -5.53
N GLU A 52 5.58 11.62 -6.76
CA GLU A 52 6.74 12.21 -7.42
C GLU A 52 6.52 13.69 -7.77
N LEU A 53 5.27 14.07 -8.02
CA LEU A 53 4.88 15.46 -8.28
C LEU A 53 4.64 16.23 -6.97
N ALA A 54 4.17 15.54 -5.93
CA ALA A 54 3.91 16.12 -4.62
C ALA A 54 5.20 16.51 -3.87
N LEU A 55 6.23 15.66 -3.94
CA LEU A 55 7.48 15.82 -3.18
C LEU A 55 8.14 17.20 -3.34
N PRO A 56 8.42 17.71 -4.55
CA PRO A 56 9.11 19.00 -4.70
C PRO A 56 8.30 20.18 -4.13
N LEU A 57 6.96 20.09 -4.11
CA LEU A 57 6.10 21.12 -3.53
C LEU A 57 6.18 21.11 -2.00
N ALA A 58 6.12 19.92 -1.39
CA ALA A 58 6.26 19.74 0.04
C ALA A 58 7.65 20.15 0.55
N GLU A 59 8.72 19.80 -0.18
CA GLU A 59 10.08 20.23 0.13
C GLU A 59 10.25 21.75 0.06
N GLU A 60 9.67 22.39 -0.96
CA GLU A 60 9.70 23.85 -1.08
C GLU A 60 8.95 24.54 0.08
N ALA A 61 7.80 23.99 0.49
CA ALA A 61 7.06 24.49 1.64
C ALA A 61 7.85 24.35 2.95
N LEU A 62 8.46 23.18 3.18
CA LEU A 62 9.30 22.89 4.35
C LEU A 62 10.50 23.85 4.43
N GLN A 63 11.24 24.00 3.34
CA GLN A 63 12.39 24.90 3.26
C GLN A 63 12.02 26.33 3.68
N ARG A 64 10.87 26.84 3.23
CA ARG A 64 10.39 28.18 3.56
C ARG A 64 9.95 28.30 5.01
N LEU A 65 9.26 27.29 5.56
CA LEU A 65 8.88 27.26 6.98
C LEU A 65 10.10 27.23 7.90
N GLU A 66 11.13 26.46 7.54
CA GLU A 66 12.40 26.43 8.26
C GLU A 66 13.12 27.78 8.20
N ASP A 67 13.13 28.45 7.04
CA ASP A 67 13.76 29.75 6.89
C ASP A 67 13.00 30.84 7.69
N GLU A 68 11.66 30.82 7.71
CA GLU A 68 10.85 31.69 8.55
C GLU A 68 11.13 31.46 10.05
N ARG A 69 11.34 30.21 10.44
CA ARG A 69 11.75 29.86 11.82
C ARG A 69 13.15 30.39 12.13
N ARG A 70 14.15 30.11 11.30
CA ARG A 70 15.55 30.58 11.52
C ARG A 70 15.63 32.10 11.62
N GLN A 71 14.82 32.82 10.83
CA GLN A 71 14.73 34.28 10.91
C GLN A 71 14.14 34.74 12.26
N ARG A 72 13.14 34.03 12.80
CA ARG A 72 12.59 34.31 14.15
C ARG A 72 13.60 33.99 15.26
N ASP A 73 14.26 32.83 15.20
CA ASP A 73 15.25 32.40 16.22
C ASP A 73 16.47 33.33 16.25
N SER A 74 16.84 33.95 15.13
CA SER A 74 17.90 34.97 15.13
C SER A 74 17.57 36.22 15.97
N SER A 75 16.31 36.37 16.40
CA SER A 75 15.80 37.48 17.21
C SER A 75 15.39 37.10 18.64
N GLN A 76 15.37 35.81 19.00
CA GLN A 76 15.01 35.31 20.34
C GLN A 76 15.97 34.20 20.80
N VAL A 77 16.37 34.20 22.08
CA VAL A 77 17.39 33.29 22.66
C VAL A 77 16.77 31.96 23.14
N GLN A 78 15.73 31.45 22.47
CA GLN A 78 15.07 30.20 22.87
C GLN A 78 15.31 29.12 21.81
N ASP A 79 15.99 28.05 22.21
CA ASP A 79 16.26 26.87 21.37
C ASP A 79 15.04 25.93 21.26
N GLU A 80 13.97 26.18 22.01
CA GLU A 80 12.80 25.30 22.11
C GLU A 80 11.62 25.90 21.34
N ILE A 81 10.99 25.08 20.49
CA ILE A 81 9.85 25.49 19.66
C ILE A 81 8.62 25.61 20.57
N ASP A 82 8.02 26.80 20.61
CA ASP A 82 6.83 27.06 21.41
C ASP A 82 5.58 26.52 20.71
N ILE A 83 5.03 25.42 21.24
CA ILE A 83 3.83 24.78 20.72
C ILE A 83 2.61 25.71 20.81
N GLU A 84 2.53 26.60 21.80
CA GLU A 84 1.42 27.54 21.94
C GLU A 84 1.40 28.56 20.80
N GLU A 85 2.57 29.03 20.36
CA GLU A 85 2.69 29.90 19.19
C GLU A 85 2.24 29.17 17.92
N LEU A 86 2.66 27.92 17.74
CA LEU A 86 2.26 27.12 16.58
C LEU A 86 0.76 26.87 16.56
N LEU A 87 0.14 26.58 17.69
CA LEU A 87 -1.32 26.42 17.81
C LEU A 87 -2.05 27.73 17.45
N LEU A 88 -1.54 28.88 17.89
CA LEU A 88 -2.12 30.18 17.52
C LEU A 88 -2.01 30.46 16.01
N LEU A 89 -0.89 30.08 15.40
CA LEU A 89 -0.71 30.20 13.94
C LEU A 89 -1.68 29.29 13.20
N ALA A 90 -1.80 28.02 13.61
CA ALA A 90 -2.71 27.05 13.02
C ALA A 90 -4.18 27.51 13.14
N ALA A 91 -4.58 28.07 14.29
CA ALA A 91 -5.92 28.62 14.50
C ALA A 91 -6.24 29.83 13.58
N GLN A 92 -5.22 30.48 13.02
CA GLN A 92 -5.36 31.54 12.01
C GLN A 92 -5.36 31.00 10.58
N GLY A 93 -5.33 29.68 10.39
CA GLY A 93 -5.18 29.02 9.09
C GLY A 93 -3.78 29.13 8.51
N ARG A 94 -2.76 29.48 9.31
CA ARG A 94 -1.39 29.58 8.82
C ARG A 94 -0.70 28.22 8.89
N PRO A 95 -0.03 27.77 7.81
CA PRO A 95 0.77 26.55 7.84
C PRO A 95 1.85 26.59 8.92
N THR A 96 2.06 25.45 9.59
CA THR A 96 3.09 25.27 10.60
C THR A 96 4.03 24.14 10.21
N LEU A 97 5.20 24.11 10.83
CA LEU A 97 6.24 23.12 10.51
C LEU A 97 5.80 21.67 10.77
N PRO A 98 5.14 21.32 11.90
CA PRO A 98 4.81 19.91 12.17
C PRO A 98 3.90 19.26 11.13
N PRO A 99 2.74 19.81 10.74
CA PRO A 99 1.90 19.21 9.69
C PRO A 99 2.61 19.13 8.32
N ALA A 100 3.47 20.09 7.99
CA ALA A 100 4.25 20.05 6.75
C ALA A 100 5.29 18.91 6.76
N LEU A 101 5.90 18.62 7.92
CA LEU A 101 6.80 17.48 8.08
C LEU A 101 6.06 16.16 7.91
N VAL A 102 4.85 16.05 8.47
CA VAL A 102 4.00 14.87 8.34
C VAL A 102 3.63 14.61 6.87
N LEU A 103 3.11 15.61 6.16
CA LEU A 103 2.77 15.46 4.74
C LEU A 103 3.98 15.05 3.90
N ASN A 104 5.14 15.68 4.13
CA ASN A 104 6.36 15.31 3.40
C ASN A 104 6.79 13.86 3.72
N ALA A 105 6.67 13.44 4.98
CA ALA A 105 6.98 12.07 5.39
C ALA A 105 6.03 11.05 4.74
N GLU A 106 4.74 11.33 4.65
CA GLU A 106 3.76 10.47 3.97
C GLU A 106 4.06 10.34 2.46
N ILE A 107 4.44 11.44 1.81
CA ILE A 107 4.90 11.41 0.41
C ILE A 107 6.15 10.53 0.26
N LEU A 108 7.12 10.67 1.17
CA LEU A 108 8.34 9.86 1.15
C LEU A 108 8.03 8.37 1.37
N VAL A 109 7.10 8.03 2.26
CA VAL A 109 6.62 6.64 2.41
C VAL A 109 6.01 6.12 1.10
N ALA A 110 5.18 6.91 0.43
CA ALA A 110 4.58 6.52 -0.85
C ALA A 110 5.61 6.31 -1.97
N LEU A 111 6.78 6.96 -1.88
CA LEU A 111 7.92 6.76 -2.79
C LEU A 111 8.84 5.60 -2.38
N GLY A 112 8.62 4.98 -1.22
CA GLY A 112 9.51 3.96 -0.65
C GLY A 112 10.74 4.52 0.09
N ASP A 113 10.85 5.84 0.24
CA ASP A 113 11.95 6.54 0.93
C ASP A 113 11.72 6.57 2.46
N VAL A 114 11.83 5.41 3.10
CA VAL A 114 11.52 5.20 4.53
C VAL A 114 12.42 6.01 5.47
N ASP A 115 13.72 6.10 5.17
CA ASP A 115 14.70 6.76 6.04
C ASP A 115 14.44 8.26 6.23
N PRO A 116 14.29 9.07 5.15
CA PRO A 116 13.84 10.44 5.26
C PRO A 116 12.47 10.59 5.94
N ALA A 117 11.50 9.72 5.61
CA ALA A 117 10.17 9.77 6.20
C ALA A 117 10.22 9.64 7.73
N ARG A 118 10.93 8.63 8.23
CA ARG A 118 11.10 8.38 9.67
C ARG A 118 11.74 9.56 10.39
N ARG A 119 12.72 10.24 9.79
CA ARG A 119 13.32 11.46 10.36
C ARG A 119 12.29 12.58 10.49
N ASN A 120 11.46 12.78 9.48
CA ASN A 120 10.43 13.82 9.50
C ASN A 120 9.32 13.53 10.51
N PHE A 121 8.82 12.28 10.59
CA PHE A 121 7.88 11.89 11.64
C PHE A 121 8.47 12.05 13.04
N THR A 122 9.74 11.66 13.23
CA THR A 122 10.44 11.83 14.51
C THR A 122 10.56 13.30 14.88
N LEU A 123 10.90 14.17 13.92
CA LEU A 123 10.98 15.60 14.18
C LEU A 123 9.61 16.18 14.50
N ALA A 124 8.55 15.80 13.78
CA ALA A 124 7.20 16.27 14.04
C ALA A 124 6.74 15.94 15.47
N THR A 125 6.93 14.69 15.92
CA THR A 125 6.54 14.25 17.28
C THR A 125 7.42 14.83 18.39
N GLN A 126 8.65 15.24 18.09
CA GLN A 126 9.48 15.98 19.05
C GLN A 126 8.98 17.41 19.29
N ILE A 127 8.37 18.02 18.26
CA ILE A 127 7.83 19.38 18.31
C ILE A 127 6.45 19.39 18.96
N ASP A 128 5.58 18.49 18.52
CA ASP A 128 4.20 18.34 19.00
C ASP A 128 4.05 16.97 19.66
N LYS A 129 4.37 16.90 20.96
CA LYS A 129 4.46 15.64 21.72
C LYS A 129 3.10 15.06 22.09
N ASP A 130 2.11 15.91 22.13
CA ASP A 130 0.74 15.66 22.55
C ASP A 130 -0.22 15.54 21.37
N GLY A 131 0.28 15.74 20.14
CA GLY A 131 -0.46 15.52 18.90
C GLY A 131 -1.51 16.59 18.61
N ALA A 132 -1.38 17.77 19.21
CA ALA A 132 -2.39 18.83 19.09
C ALA A 132 -2.48 19.42 17.67
N LEU A 133 -1.41 19.33 16.89
CA LEU A 133 -1.31 19.78 15.49
C LEU A 133 -1.22 18.60 14.51
N ILE A 134 -0.55 17.51 14.88
CA ILE A 134 -0.23 16.40 13.98
C ILE A 134 -1.06 15.14 14.22
N SER A 135 -1.87 15.11 15.29
CA SER A 135 -2.65 13.95 15.71
C SER A 135 -1.77 12.68 15.83
N ALA A 136 -2.37 11.50 15.93
CA ALA A 136 -1.65 10.27 16.28
C ALA A 136 -0.84 9.63 15.14
N GLU A 137 -1.09 10.04 13.90
CA GLU A 137 -0.58 9.44 12.67
C GLU A 137 0.95 9.28 12.64
N PRO A 138 1.76 10.27 13.04
CA PRO A 138 3.21 10.14 12.99
C PRO A 138 3.74 9.03 13.91
N TRP A 139 3.13 8.83 15.07
CA TRP A 139 3.51 7.73 15.96
C TRP A 139 3.11 6.37 15.39
N LEU A 140 1.95 6.26 14.75
CA LEU A 140 1.54 5.03 14.06
C LEU A 140 2.53 4.67 12.95
N TRP A 141 2.96 5.64 12.15
CA TRP A 141 3.99 5.45 11.13
C TRP A 141 5.34 5.06 11.74
N LEU A 142 5.80 5.74 12.78
CA LEU A 142 7.05 5.40 13.46
C LEU A 142 7.05 3.97 14.01
N ALA A 143 5.89 3.49 14.50
CA ALA A 143 5.75 2.14 15.00
C ALA A 143 5.92 1.09 13.88
N GLN A 144 5.33 1.34 12.70
CA GLN A 144 5.41 0.45 11.54
C GLN A 144 6.76 0.51 10.82
N LEU A 145 7.42 1.67 10.80
CA LEU A 145 8.72 1.91 10.16
C LEU A 145 9.91 1.68 11.11
N CYS A 146 9.66 1.13 12.29
CA CYS A 146 10.67 0.87 13.30
C CYS A 146 11.55 -0.32 12.90
N GLU A 147 12.84 -0.07 12.64
CA GLU A 147 13.80 -1.12 12.29
C GLU A 147 14.05 -2.14 13.41
N GLU A 148 13.98 -1.71 14.67
CA GLU A 148 14.17 -2.62 15.81
C GLU A 148 12.93 -3.50 16.03
N GLY A 149 11.74 -3.03 15.60
CA GLY A 149 10.47 -3.68 15.88
C GLY A 149 10.17 -3.79 17.37
N GLY A 150 9.40 -4.82 17.73
CA GLY A 150 9.21 -5.28 19.10
C GLY A 150 8.85 -4.18 20.09
N ARG A 151 9.65 -4.05 21.16
CA ARG A 151 9.36 -3.10 22.27
C ARG A 151 9.38 -1.64 21.83
N GLU A 152 10.19 -1.29 20.84
CA GLU A 152 10.27 0.09 20.38
C GLU A 152 9.03 0.45 19.54
N SER A 153 8.54 -0.48 18.69
CA SER A 153 7.25 -0.32 18.01
C SER A 153 6.09 -0.18 19.01
N ILE A 154 6.08 -1.00 20.08
CA ILE A 154 5.07 -0.90 21.15
C ILE A 154 5.06 0.49 21.78
N ARG A 155 6.21 1.10 22.05
CA ARG A 155 6.27 2.46 22.64
C ARG A 155 5.63 3.51 21.72
N TYR A 156 5.90 3.44 20.42
CA TYR A 156 5.26 4.35 19.47
C TYR A 156 3.75 4.14 19.40
N PHE A 157 3.28 2.88 19.35
CA PHE A 157 1.84 2.61 19.41
C PHE A 157 1.19 3.07 20.72
N GLU A 158 1.85 2.90 21.86
CA GLU A 158 1.36 3.38 23.16
C GLU A 158 1.18 4.92 23.14
N GLN A 159 2.15 5.66 22.60
CA GLN A 159 2.04 7.12 22.42
C GLN A 159 0.90 7.50 21.47
N ALA A 160 0.74 6.79 20.34
CA ALA A 160 -0.38 7.01 19.43
C ALA A 160 -1.73 6.78 20.13
N CYS A 161 -1.83 5.73 20.96
CA CYS A 161 -3.05 5.42 21.70
C CYS A 161 -3.36 6.48 22.77
N GLU A 162 -2.35 7.05 23.44
CA GLU A 162 -2.54 8.17 24.37
C GLU A 162 -3.14 9.39 23.66
N VAL A 163 -2.59 9.78 22.51
CA VAL A 163 -3.11 10.89 21.69
C VAL A 163 -4.55 10.61 21.24
N LEU A 164 -4.83 9.42 20.70
CA LEU A 164 -6.17 9.04 20.25
C LEU A 164 -7.19 9.04 21.39
N ARG A 165 -6.83 8.55 22.57
CA ARG A 165 -7.73 8.56 23.73
C ARG A 165 -8.10 9.99 24.16
N ASN A 166 -7.13 10.90 24.15
CA ASN A 166 -7.40 12.32 24.45
C ASN A 166 -8.31 12.97 23.40
N GLU A 167 -8.08 12.70 22.11
CA GLU A 167 -8.95 13.19 21.03
C GLU A 167 -10.37 12.65 21.13
N ILE A 168 -10.50 11.35 21.43
CA ILE A 168 -11.79 10.68 21.65
C ILE A 168 -12.54 11.34 22.82
N GLU A 169 -11.89 11.60 23.95
CA GLU A 169 -12.51 12.26 25.11
C GLU A 169 -13.06 13.65 24.74
N VAL A 170 -12.26 14.47 24.04
CA VAL A 170 -12.68 15.81 23.59
C VAL A 170 -13.88 15.73 22.62
N LEU A 171 -13.87 14.77 21.69
CA LEU A 171 -14.95 14.57 20.74
C LEU A 171 -16.22 14.03 21.41
N GLU A 172 -16.10 13.16 22.40
CA GLU A 172 -17.24 12.67 23.20
C GLU A 172 -17.93 13.80 23.96
N ASP A 173 -17.15 14.68 24.60
CA ASP A 173 -17.67 15.86 25.28
C ASP A 173 -18.36 16.80 24.28
N ALA A 174 -17.75 17.05 23.12
CA ALA A 174 -18.33 17.88 22.07
C ALA A 174 -19.68 17.33 21.57
N VAL A 175 -19.78 16.02 21.34
CA VAL A 175 -21.05 15.36 20.94
C VAL A 175 -22.12 15.52 22.03
N ASN A 176 -21.75 15.34 23.30
CA ASN A 176 -22.68 15.47 24.43
C ASN A 176 -23.24 16.89 24.60
N GLU A 177 -22.46 17.92 24.26
CA GLU A 177 -22.88 19.32 24.33
C GLU A 177 -23.78 19.77 23.16
N MET A 178 -23.70 19.10 22.01
CA MET A 178 -24.33 19.51 20.74
C MET A 178 -25.84 19.24 20.58
N THR A 179 -26.59 19.11 21.69
CA THR A 179 -28.03 18.76 21.78
C THR A 179 -29.03 19.51 20.88
N ASN A 180 -28.65 20.59 20.19
CA ASN A 180 -29.54 21.40 19.33
C ASN A 180 -29.06 21.57 17.87
N ASN A 181 -28.03 20.83 17.42
CA ASN A 181 -27.54 20.88 16.03
C ASN A 181 -27.30 19.48 15.45
N PRO A 182 -28.35 18.82 14.91
CA PRO A 182 -28.26 17.42 14.49
C PRO A 182 -27.26 17.18 13.33
N ASP A 183 -27.08 18.14 12.43
CA ASP A 183 -26.14 18.00 11.31
C ASP A 183 -24.67 18.13 11.79
N GLY A 184 -24.40 19.03 12.73
CA GLY A 184 -23.07 19.17 13.35
C GLY A 184 -22.73 18.00 14.27
N GLU A 185 -23.73 17.46 14.97
CA GLU A 185 -23.61 16.24 15.78
C GLU A 185 -23.22 15.04 14.91
N ALA A 186 -23.89 14.85 13.77
CA ALA A 186 -23.59 13.74 12.85
C ALA A 186 -22.16 13.79 12.30
N GLY A 187 -21.68 14.98 11.91
CA GLY A 187 -20.30 15.17 11.45
C GLY A 187 -19.27 14.88 12.54
N THR A 188 -19.48 15.43 13.74
CA THR A 188 -18.59 15.20 14.89
C THR A 188 -18.59 13.73 15.31
N ARG A 189 -19.76 13.07 15.28
CA ARG A 189 -19.89 11.65 15.60
C ARG A 189 -19.14 10.76 14.63
N ARG A 190 -19.15 11.10 13.33
CA ARG A 190 -18.37 10.38 12.32
C ARG A 190 -16.88 10.47 12.62
N VAL A 191 -16.36 11.67 12.91
CA VAL A 191 -14.94 11.85 13.28
C VAL A 191 -14.60 11.07 14.55
N LEU A 192 -15.49 11.06 15.55
CA LEU A 192 -15.33 10.24 16.76
C LEU A 192 -15.25 8.74 16.45
N ASP A 193 -16.13 8.23 15.59
CA ASP A 193 -16.14 6.82 15.20
C ASP A 193 -14.86 6.46 14.40
N GLU A 194 -14.37 7.35 13.54
CA GLU A 194 -13.08 7.21 12.82
C GLU A 194 -11.90 7.14 13.80
N LYS A 195 -11.85 8.02 14.82
CA LYS A 195 -10.79 7.99 15.85
C LYS A 195 -10.85 6.75 16.73
N LYS A 196 -12.06 6.27 17.08
CA LYS A 196 -12.24 5.00 17.79
C LYS A 196 -11.78 3.79 16.98
N SER A 197 -12.08 3.77 15.68
CA SER A 197 -11.56 2.74 14.77
C SER A 197 -10.03 2.75 14.77
N LYS A 198 -9.42 3.92 14.60
CA LYS A 198 -7.96 4.07 14.57
C LYS A 198 -7.28 3.64 15.87
N LEU A 199 -7.91 3.90 17.02
CA LEU A 199 -7.43 3.40 18.32
C LEU A 199 -7.51 1.87 18.38
N ALA A 200 -8.61 1.28 17.90
CA ALA A 200 -8.75 -0.16 17.86
C ALA A 200 -7.72 -0.82 16.92
N ASP A 201 -7.41 -0.19 15.78
CA ASP A 201 -6.38 -0.67 14.85
C ASP A 201 -4.98 -0.61 15.48
N ALA A 202 -4.65 0.47 16.20
CA ALA A 202 -3.39 0.56 16.93
C ALA A 202 -3.25 -0.53 18.01
N LEU A 203 -4.32 -0.82 18.74
CA LEU A 203 -4.36 -1.92 19.72
C LEU A 203 -4.20 -3.29 19.05
N CYS A 204 -4.80 -3.49 17.88
CA CYS A 204 -4.64 -4.72 17.08
C CYS A 204 -3.19 -4.89 16.59
N ALA A 205 -2.58 -3.82 16.08
CA ALA A 205 -1.17 -3.83 15.66
C ALA A 205 -0.24 -4.17 16.84
N MET A 206 -0.49 -3.63 18.03
CA MET A 206 0.26 -4.01 19.24
C MET A 206 0.10 -5.50 19.57
N ALA A 207 -1.10 -6.06 19.44
CA ALA A 207 -1.33 -7.50 19.68
C ALA A 207 -0.55 -8.35 18.67
N GLU A 208 -0.49 -7.93 17.41
CA GLU A 208 0.29 -8.60 16.36
C GLU A 208 1.79 -8.57 16.64
N VAL A 209 2.33 -7.45 17.18
CA VAL A 209 3.73 -7.38 17.64
C VAL A 209 3.99 -8.39 18.78
N TYR A 210 3.05 -8.56 19.71
CA TYR A 210 3.17 -9.59 20.77
C TYR A 210 2.99 -11.02 20.25
N MET A 211 2.39 -11.22 19.09
CA MET A 211 2.29 -12.52 18.42
C MET A 211 3.47 -12.84 17.51
N THR A 212 4.35 -11.86 17.26
CA THR A 212 5.50 -11.98 16.37
C THR A 212 6.80 -11.67 17.13
N ASP A 213 7.24 -10.41 17.12
CA ASP A 213 8.52 -9.95 17.67
C ASP A 213 8.67 -10.22 19.17
N LEU A 214 7.59 -10.03 19.93
CA LEU A 214 7.57 -10.19 21.39
C LEU A 214 6.88 -11.49 21.84
N SER A 215 6.74 -12.46 20.93
CA SER A 215 6.08 -13.75 21.21
C SER A 215 6.75 -14.59 22.30
N TRP A 216 8.00 -14.31 22.63
CA TRP A 216 8.73 -14.96 23.73
C TRP A 216 8.57 -14.29 25.10
N GLU A 217 7.89 -13.15 25.19
CA GLU A 217 7.62 -12.49 26.47
C GLU A 217 6.62 -13.31 27.30
N THR A 218 6.88 -13.44 28.61
CA THR A 218 6.05 -14.31 29.47
C THR A 218 4.62 -13.82 29.65
N ASP A 219 4.37 -12.52 29.43
CA ASP A 219 3.07 -11.89 29.49
C ASP A 219 2.45 -11.65 28.10
N ALA A 220 3.05 -12.12 27.00
CA ALA A 220 2.59 -11.87 25.63
C ALA A 220 1.11 -12.25 25.43
N GLU A 221 0.71 -13.46 25.84
CA GLU A 221 -0.69 -13.91 25.73
C GLU A 221 -1.66 -13.01 26.52
N ALA A 222 -1.28 -12.62 27.74
CA ALA A 222 -2.10 -11.76 28.59
C ALA A 222 -2.21 -10.33 28.03
N ARG A 223 -1.14 -9.83 27.40
CA ARG A 223 -1.12 -8.56 26.68
C ARG A 223 -2.04 -8.62 25.48
N CYS A 224 -1.92 -9.65 24.63
CA CYS A 224 -2.81 -9.85 23.48
C CYS A 224 -4.28 -9.87 23.89
N GLU A 225 -4.64 -10.66 24.92
CA GLU A 225 -6.03 -10.74 25.39
C GLU A 225 -6.56 -9.37 25.85
N THR A 226 -5.75 -8.61 26.58
CA THR A 226 -6.11 -7.26 27.04
C THR A 226 -6.33 -6.31 25.86
N LEU A 227 -5.38 -6.28 24.92
CA LEU A 227 -5.39 -5.39 23.76
C LEU A 227 -6.59 -5.66 22.85
N VAL A 228 -6.85 -6.92 22.48
CA VAL A 228 -7.98 -7.25 21.60
C VAL A 228 -9.33 -7.08 22.29
N THR A 229 -9.40 -7.28 23.61
CA THR A 229 -10.64 -7.01 24.37
C THR A 229 -10.96 -5.53 24.38
N GLU A 230 -9.95 -4.67 24.59
CA GLU A 230 -10.12 -3.22 24.51
C GLU A 230 -10.48 -2.78 23.09
N ALA A 231 -9.80 -3.29 22.07
CA ALA A 231 -10.05 -2.96 20.67
C ALA A 231 -11.51 -3.24 20.27
N VAL A 232 -12.03 -4.43 20.63
CA VAL A 232 -13.44 -4.80 20.39
C VAL A 232 -14.41 -3.91 21.16
N ALA A 233 -14.05 -3.47 22.37
CA ALA A 233 -14.93 -2.63 23.19
C ALA A 233 -15.02 -1.19 22.70
N VAL A 234 -13.94 -0.66 22.11
CA VAL A 234 -13.86 0.73 21.64
C VAL A 234 -14.34 0.89 20.20
N CYS A 235 -14.08 -0.09 19.33
CA CYS A 235 -14.38 0.00 17.91
C CYS A 235 -15.90 0.06 17.63
N PRO A 236 -16.38 0.97 16.76
CA PRO A 236 -17.76 0.93 16.28
C PRO A 236 -18.07 -0.39 15.55
N ASP A 237 -19.24 -0.99 15.82
CA ASP A 237 -19.62 -2.31 15.28
C ASP A 237 -19.47 -2.40 13.74
N ASP A 238 -19.92 -1.37 13.02
CA ASP A 238 -19.84 -1.29 11.55
C ASP A 238 -18.41 -1.24 11.00
N LEU A 239 -17.43 -0.83 11.80
CA LEU A 239 -16.01 -0.71 11.41
C LEU A 239 -15.15 -1.84 12.00
N SER A 240 -15.74 -2.74 12.79
CA SER A 240 -15.02 -3.74 13.58
C SER A 240 -14.49 -4.95 12.78
N ALA A 241 -14.59 -4.93 11.45
CA ALA A 241 -14.21 -6.06 10.61
C ALA A 241 -12.75 -6.49 10.80
N GLY A 242 -11.80 -5.55 10.74
CA GLY A 242 -10.37 -5.82 10.98
C GLY A 242 -10.10 -6.28 12.41
N VAL A 243 -10.68 -5.59 13.40
CA VAL A 243 -10.55 -5.94 14.83
C VAL A 243 -11.01 -7.37 15.12
N LEU A 244 -12.10 -7.81 14.51
CA LEU A 244 -12.59 -9.19 14.63
C LEU A 244 -11.65 -10.22 13.99
N GLN A 245 -10.87 -9.83 12.98
CA GLN A 245 -9.84 -10.70 12.38
C GLN A 245 -8.64 -10.85 13.30
N THR A 246 -8.16 -9.77 13.92
CA THR A 246 -7.08 -9.85 14.92
C THR A 246 -7.53 -10.63 16.16
N LEU A 247 -8.78 -10.44 16.62
CA LEU A 247 -9.37 -11.29 17.66
C LEU A 247 -9.33 -12.78 17.28
N ALA A 248 -9.68 -13.12 16.03
CA ALA A 248 -9.62 -14.50 15.55
C ALA A 248 -8.18 -15.03 15.54
N SER A 249 -7.21 -14.21 15.12
CA SER A 249 -5.78 -14.55 15.13
C SER A 249 -5.29 -14.91 16.55
N VAL A 250 -5.66 -14.10 17.55
CA VAL A 250 -5.37 -14.40 18.97
C VAL A 250 -6.05 -15.70 19.40
N ARG A 251 -7.31 -15.92 19.04
CA ARG A 251 -8.04 -17.15 19.38
C ARG A 251 -7.42 -18.40 18.74
N ILE A 252 -6.90 -18.30 17.51
CA ILE A 252 -6.16 -19.40 16.86
C ILE A 252 -4.91 -19.75 17.67
N SER A 253 -4.14 -18.75 18.09
CA SER A 253 -2.92 -18.96 18.90
C SER A 253 -3.21 -19.56 20.28
N GLN A 254 -4.42 -19.35 20.80
CA GLN A 254 -4.92 -19.96 22.04
C GLN A 254 -5.58 -21.35 21.82
N GLU A 255 -5.52 -21.91 20.61
CA GLU A 255 -6.21 -23.15 20.20
C GLU A 255 -7.75 -23.11 20.36
N ARG A 256 -8.34 -21.91 20.38
CA ARG A 256 -9.80 -21.66 20.52
C ARG A 256 -10.46 -21.50 19.14
N PHE A 257 -10.36 -22.54 18.31
CA PHE A 257 -10.78 -22.49 16.91
C PHE A 257 -12.27 -22.16 16.69
N ASP A 258 -13.18 -22.60 17.58
CA ASP A 258 -14.61 -22.27 17.46
C ASP A 258 -14.89 -20.78 17.64
N GLU A 259 -14.17 -20.14 18.55
CA GLU A 259 -14.28 -18.69 18.76
C GLU A 259 -13.67 -17.92 17.61
N ALA A 260 -12.52 -18.37 17.10
CA ALA A 260 -11.91 -17.80 15.90
C ALA A 260 -12.87 -17.86 14.69
N ARG A 261 -13.49 -19.02 14.42
CA ARG A 261 -14.51 -19.17 13.36
C ARG A 261 -15.69 -18.22 13.55
N THR A 262 -16.12 -18.02 14.79
CA THR A 262 -17.25 -17.12 15.10
C THR A 262 -16.87 -15.67 14.83
N ALA A 263 -15.67 -15.24 15.25
CA ALA A 263 -15.17 -13.88 15.00
C ALA A 263 -14.98 -13.60 13.50
N LEU A 264 -14.39 -14.53 12.75
CA LEU A 264 -14.19 -14.39 11.29
C LEU A 264 -15.51 -14.29 10.52
N LYS A 265 -16.53 -15.08 10.88
CA LYS A 265 -17.86 -14.98 10.27
C LYS A 265 -18.51 -13.62 10.56
N ARG A 266 -18.42 -13.12 11.79
CA ARG A 266 -18.91 -11.78 12.14
C ARG A 266 -18.16 -10.69 11.37
N SER A 267 -16.84 -10.84 11.18
CA SER A 267 -16.06 -9.93 10.33
C SER A 267 -16.62 -9.89 8.91
N LEU A 268 -16.85 -11.07 8.30
CA LEU A 268 -17.44 -11.17 6.96
C LEU A 268 -18.87 -10.59 6.89
N ASP A 269 -19.70 -10.77 7.92
CA ASP A 269 -21.08 -10.24 7.93
C ASP A 269 -21.14 -8.71 7.81
N ILE A 270 -20.08 -8.01 8.25
CA ILE A 270 -19.98 -6.54 8.21
C ILE A 270 -19.82 -6.03 6.76
N TRP A 271 -18.97 -6.68 5.96
CA TRP A 271 -18.52 -6.12 4.68
C TRP A 271 -18.70 -7.03 3.46
N TYR A 272 -18.73 -8.35 3.67
CA TYR A 272 -18.71 -9.31 2.57
C TYR A 272 -20.10 -9.67 2.01
N LYS A 273 -21.19 -9.25 2.69
CA LYS A 273 -22.62 -9.51 2.37
C LYS A 273 -22.77 -10.60 1.29
N ALA A 274 -22.80 -11.85 1.75
CA ALA A 274 -22.75 -13.08 0.96
C ALA A 274 -23.23 -12.95 -0.49
N ILE A 275 -22.34 -13.28 -1.43
CA ILE A 275 -22.73 -13.76 -2.75
C ILE A 275 -23.74 -14.90 -2.50
N PRO A 276 -24.99 -14.82 -2.99
CA PRO A 276 -25.92 -15.93 -2.86
C PRO A 276 -25.26 -17.18 -3.45
N SER A 277 -25.39 -18.31 -2.76
CA SER A 277 -24.94 -19.58 -3.31
C SER A 277 -25.52 -19.79 -4.73
N PRO A 278 -24.87 -20.56 -5.63
CA PRO A 278 -25.44 -20.87 -6.95
C PRO A 278 -26.85 -21.47 -6.89
N GLU A 279 -27.25 -22.05 -5.75
CA GLU A 279 -28.59 -22.57 -5.51
C GLU A 279 -29.61 -21.47 -5.16
N GLU A 280 -29.18 -20.38 -4.51
CA GLU A 280 -30.03 -19.24 -4.12
C GLU A 280 -30.17 -18.20 -5.23
N SER A 281 -29.19 -18.08 -6.14
CA SER A 281 -29.23 -17.15 -7.28
C SER A 281 -30.28 -17.55 -8.34
N VAL A 282 -30.58 -18.84 -8.46
CA VAL A 282 -31.65 -19.35 -9.34
C VAL A 282 -33.05 -19.12 -8.73
N ALA A 283 -33.15 -19.05 -7.39
CA ALA A 283 -34.42 -18.91 -6.70
C ALA A 283 -34.90 -17.45 -6.59
N ASN A 284 -33.97 -16.49 -6.43
CA ASN A 284 -34.35 -15.12 -6.08
C ASN A 284 -34.33 -14.09 -7.22
N GLY A 285 -33.85 -14.39 -8.43
CA GLY A 285 -34.01 -13.51 -9.60
C GLY A 285 -33.54 -12.06 -9.42
N THR A 286 -32.79 -11.74 -8.36
CA THR A 286 -32.29 -10.41 -8.04
C THR A 286 -30.90 -10.28 -8.64
N SER A 287 -30.83 -9.93 -9.91
CA SER A 287 -29.59 -9.55 -10.61
C SER A 287 -29.19 -8.09 -10.39
N ASP A 288 -29.82 -7.39 -9.46
CA ASP A 288 -29.64 -5.95 -9.26
C ASP A 288 -29.15 -5.67 -7.84
N ALA A 289 -28.02 -6.28 -7.44
CA ALA A 289 -27.24 -5.73 -6.33
C ALA A 289 -26.48 -4.52 -6.87
N GLU A 290 -26.84 -3.32 -6.43
CA GLU A 290 -26.03 -2.14 -6.73
C GLU A 290 -24.59 -2.39 -6.23
N PRO A 291 -23.55 -2.10 -7.04
CA PRO A 291 -22.19 -2.20 -6.56
C PRO A 291 -22.06 -1.31 -5.33
N ALA A 292 -21.51 -1.87 -4.25
CA ALA A 292 -21.16 -1.09 -3.08
C ALA A 292 -20.22 0.07 -3.53
N PRO A 293 -20.37 1.27 -2.97
CA PRO A 293 -19.44 2.36 -3.26
C PRO A 293 -18.00 1.90 -3.01
N GLU A 294 -17.06 2.32 -3.88
CA GLU A 294 -15.65 1.93 -3.78
C GLU A 294 -15.03 2.26 -2.41
N ASP A 295 -15.56 3.30 -1.73
CA ASP A 295 -15.15 3.77 -0.39
C ASP A 295 -16.08 3.32 0.76
N ASP A 296 -16.61 2.09 0.73
CA ASP A 296 -17.30 1.55 1.92
C ASP A 296 -16.27 1.25 3.02
N LEU A 297 -16.11 2.17 3.98
CA LEU A 297 -15.17 2.07 5.11
C LEU A 297 -15.34 0.77 5.95
N ARG A 298 -16.46 0.06 5.79
CA ARG A 298 -16.68 -1.25 6.40
C ARG A 298 -15.79 -2.35 5.81
N LYS A 299 -15.44 -2.21 4.53
CA LYS A 299 -14.62 -3.16 3.77
C LYS A 299 -13.15 -2.95 4.14
N PRO A 300 -12.46 -3.94 4.74
CA PRO A 300 -11.05 -3.82 5.03
C PRO A 300 -10.23 -3.65 3.74
N ASP A 301 -9.06 -3.04 3.86
CA ASP A 301 -8.14 -2.88 2.73
C ASP A 301 -7.70 -4.23 2.13
N PHE A 302 -6.99 -4.16 1.00
CA PHE A 302 -6.55 -5.35 0.27
C PHE A 302 -5.67 -6.27 1.14
N ALA A 303 -4.66 -5.71 1.81
CA ALA A 303 -3.71 -6.47 2.62
C ALA A 303 -4.38 -7.18 3.81
N THR A 304 -5.30 -6.49 4.49
CA THR A 304 -6.10 -7.04 5.59
C THR A 304 -6.96 -8.21 5.11
N ARG A 305 -7.57 -8.10 3.92
CA ARG A 305 -8.34 -9.19 3.32
C ARG A 305 -7.47 -10.35 2.85
N VAL A 306 -6.24 -10.12 2.39
CA VAL A 306 -5.28 -11.22 2.14
C VAL A 306 -4.99 -11.96 3.46
N SER A 307 -4.67 -11.25 4.54
CA SER A 307 -4.47 -11.85 5.86
C SER A 307 -5.69 -12.63 6.37
N LEU A 308 -6.91 -12.11 6.15
CA LEU A 308 -8.16 -12.82 6.45
C LEU A 308 -8.23 -14.20 5.76
N THR A 309 -7.80 -14.31 4.51
CA THR A 309 -7.89 -15.58 3.78
C THR A 309 -7.00 -16.65 4.39
N ARG A 310 -5.79 -16.27 4.86
CA ARG A 310 -4.90 -17.16 5.62
C ARG A 310 -5.57 -17.63 6.92
N LEU A 311 -6.21 -16.72 7.68
CA LEU A 311 -6.94 -17.06 8.90
C LEU A 311 -8.11 -18.01 8.62
N LEU A 312 -8.89 -17.78 7.55
CA LEU A 312 -9.99 -18.64 7.14
C LEU A 312 -9.51 -20.05 6.76
N MET A 313 -8.40 -20.16 6.04
CA MET A 313 -7.78 -21.45 5.69
C MET A 313 -7.33 -22.19 6.95
N GLU A 314 -6.66 -21.50 7.88
CA GLU A 314 -6.17 -22.08 9.15
C GLU A 314 -7.30 -22.69 9.99
N VAL A 315 -8.47 -22.04 10.02
CA VAL A 315 -9.65 -22.55 10.76
C VAL A 315 -10.57 -23.46 9.95
N GLN A 316 -10.11 -23.94 8.78
CA GLN A 316 -10.82 -24.85 7.87
C GLN A 316 -12.15 -24.29 7.33
N LEU A 317 -12.15 -23.00 7.01
CA LEU A 317 -13.22 -22.28 6.31
C LEU A 317 -12.80 -21.94 4.86
N GLU A 318 -12.19 -22.90 4.16
CA GLU A 318 -11.59 -22.75 2.83
C GLU A 318 -12.59 -22.28 1.77
N GLN A 319 -13.87 -22.67 1.87
CA GLN A 319 -14.90 -22.20 0.94
C GLN A 319 -15.12 -20.68 1.05
N LEU A 320 -15.07 -20.14 2.28
CA LEU A 320 -15.15 -18.69 2.49
C LEU A 320 -13.84 -18.02 2.07
N ALA A 321 -12.68 -18.62 2.38
CA ALA A 321 -11.37 -18.12 1.95
C ALA A 321 -11.30 -17.98 0.43
N LEU A 322 -11.69 -19.03 -0.31
CA LEU A 322 -11.73 -19.03 -1.77
C LEU A 322 -12.64 -17.92 -2.32
N SER A 323 -13.81 -17.73 -1.73
CA SER A 323 -14.75 -16.69 -2.17
C SER A 323 -14.15 -15.28 -2.02
N VAL A 324 -13.44 -15.04 -0.91
CA VAL A 324 -12.71 -13.78 -0.69
C VAL A 324 -11.54 -13.64 -1.68
N LEU A 325 -10.77 -14.71 -1.93
CA LEU A 325 -9.65 -14.73 -2.89
C LEU A 325 -10.09 -14.44 -4.32
N GLU A 326 -11.24 -14.97 -4.75
CA GLU A 326 -11.84 -14.64 -6.04
C GLU A 326 -12.26 -13.16 -6.12
N GLY A 327 -12.62 -12.54 -5.00
CA GLY A 327 -12.81 -11.10 -4.91
C GLY A 327 -11.51 -10.32 -5.07
N LEU A 328 -10.47 -10.73 -4.34
CA LEU A 328 -9.16 -10.08 -4.39
C LEU A 328 -8.53 -10.14 -5.77
N VAL A 329 -8.55 -11.30 -6.44
CA VAL A 329 -8.01 -11.45 -7.81
C VAL A 329 -8.81 -10.63 -8.85
N ARG A 330 -10.11 -10.38 -8.62
CA ARG A 330 -10.89 -9.49 -9.49
C ARG A 330 -10.53 -8.02 -9.30
N GLU A 331 -10.08 -7.65 -8.10
CA GLU A 331 -9.64 -6.28 -7.79
C GLU A 331 -8.20 -6.04 -8.26
N ASP A 332 -7.31 -7.02 -8.06
CA ASP A 332 -5.93 -6.99 -8.51
C ASP A 332 -5.48 -8.40 -8.97
N ASP A 333 -5.40 -8.57 -10.29
CA ASP A 333 -4.96 -9.82 -10.91
C ASP A 333 -3.44 -9.97 -10.99
N GLN A 334 -2.68 -8.97 -10.51
CA GLN A 334 -1.22 -8.99 -10.45
C GLN A 334 -0.70 -9.51 -9.10
N SER A 335 -1.55 -9.74 -8.11
CA SER A 335 -1.12 -10.24 -6.80
C SER A 335 -0.66 -11.71 -6.84
N VAL A 336 0.66 -11.94 -6.84
CA VAL A 336 1.30 -13.28 -6.76
C VAL A 336 0.74 -14.09 -5.59
N GLU A 337 0.64 -13.46 -4.42
CA GLU A 337 0.18 -14.12 -3.21
C GLU A 337 -1.30 -14.54 -3.28
N CYS A 338 -2.19 -13.71 -3.82
CA CYS A 338 -3.60 -14.09 -3.97
C CYS A 338 -3.76 -15.32 -4.87
N TRP A 339 -3.00 -15.39 -5.98
CA TRP A 339 -2.99 -16.56 -6.86
C TRP A 339 -2.46 -17.81 -6.15
N TYR A 340 -1.37 -17.67 -5.39
CA TYR A 340 -0.83 -18.77 -4.57
C TYR A 340 -1.86 -19.27 -3.55
N LEU A 341 -2.42 -18.37 -2.73
CA LEU A 341 -3.37 -18.72 -1.67
C LEU A 341 -4.63 -19.37 -2.25
N GLY A 342 -5.16 -18.88 -3.38
CA GLY A 342 -6.34 -19.49 -4.00
C GLY A 342 -6.06 -20.86 -4.60
N GLY A 343 -4.90 -21.03 -5.24
CA GLY A 343 -4.43 -22.34 -5.70
C GLY A 343 -4.26 -23.34 -4.57
N TRP A 344 -3.58 -22.94 -3.49
CA TRP A 344 -3.39 -23.79 -2.31
C TRP A 344 -4.72 -24.09 -1.59
N CYS A 345 -5.61 -23.11 -1.47
CA CYS A 345 -6.95 -23.28 -0.91
C CYS A 345 -7.76 -24.34 -1.67
N GLN A 346 -7.68 -24.37 -3.00
CA GLN A 346 -8.30 -25.41 -3.84
C GLN A 346 -7.70 -26.80 -3.59
N VAL A 347 -6.38 -26.90 -3.39
CA VAL A 347 -5.72 -28.15 -3.00
C VAL A 347 -6.27 -28.66 -1.66
N LEU A 348 -6.38 -27.79 -0.65
CA LEU A 348 -6.92 -28.15 0.67
C LEU A 348 -8.38 -28.64 0.57
N ILE A 349 -9.20 -27.97 -0.24
CA ILE A 349 -10.59 -28.40 -0.51
C ILE A 349 -10.59 -29.81 -1.14
N ALA A 350 -9.74 -30.06 -2.14
CA ALA A 350 -9.66 -31.36 -2.83
C ALA A 350 -9.19 -32.52 -1.92
N GLN A 351 -8.43 -32.22 -0.87
CA GLN A 351 -7.92 -33.22 0.07
C GLN A 351 -8.93 -33.62 1.14
N LYS A 352 -10.07 -32.93 1.26
CA LYS A 352 -11.09 -33.28 2.26
C LYS A 352 -11.73 -34.64 1.95
N PRO A 353 -11.95 -35.49 2.97
CA PRO A 353 -12.38 -36.88 2.78
C PRO A 353 -13.79 -37.02 2.18
N ASP A 354 -14.64 -36.01 2.37
CA ASP A 354 -16.06 -36.06 1.99
C ASP A 354 -16.33 -35.44 0.60
N VAL A 355 -15.29 -35.06 -0.15
CA VAL A 355 -15.44 -34.45 -1.47
C VAL A 355 -15.62 -35.51 -2.55
N ALA A 356 -16.70 -35.39 -3.33
CA ALA A 356 -16.98 -36.29 -4.45
C ALA A 356 -15.84 -36.24 -5.48
N SER A 357 -15.51 -37.39 -6.09
CA SER A 357 -14.38 -37.52 -7.03
C SER A 357 -14.40 -36.48 -8.17
N GLU A 358 -15.57 -36.22 -8.76
CA GLU A 358 -15.72 -35.21 -9.81
C GLU A 358 -15.42 -33.78 -9.31
N THR A 359 -15.89 -33.45 -8.10
CA THR A 359 -15.61 -32.15 -7.46
C THR A 359 -14.13 -32.03 -7.09
N LYS A 360 -13.52 -33.13 -6.65
CA LYS A 360 -12.09 -33.20 -6.35
C LYS A 360 -11.25 -32.91 -7.59
N LEU A 361 -11.52 -33.60 -8.71
CA LEU A 361 -10.86 -33.38 -9.99
C LEU A 361 -11.01 -31.94 -10.47
N LYS A 362 -12.22 -31.37 -10.38
CA LYS A 362 -12.46 -29.97 -10.74
C LYS A 362 -11.65 -28.99 -9.88
N SER A 363 -11.55 -29.26 -8.59
CA SER A 363 -10.77 -28.43 -7.65
C SER A 363 -9.28 -28.54 -7.95
N GLN A 364 -8.76 -29.74 -8.23
CA GLN A 364 -7.36 -29.97 -8.62
C GLN A 364 -6.99 -29.26 -9.93
N ARG A 365 -7.86 -29.30 -10.94
CA ARG A 365 -7.63 -28.56 -12.20
C ARG A 365 -7.59 -27.06 -11.97
N THR A 366 -8.56 -26.54 -11.21
CA THR A 366 -8.60 -25.11 -10.85
C THR A 366 -7.35 -24.72 -10.07
N ALA A 367 -6.93 -25.54 -9.10
CA ALA A 367 -5.71 -25.32 -8.33
C ALA A 367 -4.48 -25.20 -9.22
N ARG A 368 -4.33 -26.11 -10.19
CA ARG A 368 -3.22 -26.11 -11.15
C ARG A 368 -3.14 -24.78 -11.90
N THR A 369 -4.25 -24.33 -12.48
CA THR A 369 -4.32 -23.06 -13.22
C THR A 369 -3.96 -21.85 -12.36
N TRP A 370 -4.46 -21.79 -11.11
CA TRP A 370 -4.13 -20.70 -10.19
C TRP A 370 -2.65 -20.67 -9.84
N LEU A 371 -2.06 -21.83 -9.53
CA LEU A 371 -0.64 -21.93 -9.18
C LEU A 371 0.29 -21.68 -10.38
N GLU A 372 -0.09 -22.10 -11.58
CA GLU A 372 0.66 -21.79 -12.81
C GLU A 372 0.65 -20.28 -13.09
N ASN A 373 -0.48 -19.61 -12.88
CA ASN A 373 -0.56 -18.14 -12.95
C ASN A 373 0.28 -17.45 -11.87
N CYS A 374 0.26 -17.96 -10.64
CA CYS A 374 1.15 -17.49 -9.57
C CYS A 374 2.62 -17.55 -10.01
N LEU A 375 3.08 -18.70 -10.51
CA LEU A 375 4.46 -18.88 -10.96
C LEU A 375 4.83 -18.01 -12.17
N ARG A 376 3.85 -17.74 -13.05
CA ARG A 376 4.03 -16.80 -14.17
C ARG A 376 4.25 -15.38 -13.68
N LEU A 377 3.38 -14.87 -12.78
CA LEU A 377 3.50 -13.52 -12.22
C LEU A 377 4.77 -13.38 -11.39
N TYR A 378 5.12 -14.39 -10.59
CA TYR A 378 6.36 -14.44 -9.82
C TYR A 378 7.58 -14.13 -10.71
N ARG A 379 7.66 -14.72 -11.91
CA ARG A 379 8.75 -14.48 -12.86
C ARG A 379 8.70 -13.08 -13.48
N ILE A 380 7.51 -12.62 -13.89
CA ILE A 380 7.37 -11.32 -14.58
C ILE A 380 7.68 -10.15 -13.64
N GLN A 381 7.35 -10.30 -12.36
CA GLN A 381 7.50 -9.24 -11.35
C GLN A 381 8.82 -9.32 -10.58
N ASP A 382 9.67 -10.32 -10.86
CA ASP A 382 10.88 -10.62 -10.07
C ASP A 382 10.57 -10.69 -8.57
N TYR A 383 9.55 -11.47 -8.23
CA TYR A 383 8.98 -11.52 -6.87
C TYR A 383 9.92 -12.25 -5.90
N ASP A 384 10.16 -11.66 -4.72
CA ASP A 384 11.21 -12.10 -3.79
C ASP A 384 10.67 -12.96 -2.63
N ASP A 385 9.99 -14.06 -2.95
CA ASP A 385 9.61 -15.10 -1.97
C ASP A 385 9.91 -16.51 -2.51
N ASP A 386 11.16 -16.94 -2.34
CA ASP A 386 11.63 -18.27 -2.74
C ASP A 386 10.80 -19.40 -2.13
N ARG A 387 10.35 -19.26 -0.88
CA ARG A 387 9.62 -20.33 -0.17
C ARG A 387 8.22 -20.51 -0.75
N LEU A 388 7.55 -19.42 -1.07
CA LEU A 388 6.27 -19.44 -1.76
C LEU A 388 6.43 -20.07 -3.15
N ARG A 389 7.45 -19.66 -3.91
CA ARG A 389 7.74 -20.24 -5.23
C ARG A 389 7.97 -21.75 -5.16
N ASP A 390 8.81 -22.19 -4.24
CA ASP A 390 9.19 -23.60 -4.11
C ASP A 390 7.96 -24.45 -3.75
N HIS A 391 7.13 -23.99 -2.80
CA HIS A 391 5.89 -24.69 -2.45
C HIS A 391 4.88 -24.67 -3.61
N ALA A 392 4.73 -23.57 -4.34
CA ALA A 392 3.87 -23.52 -5.52
C ALA A 392 4.31 -24.53 -6.59
N ASN A 393 5.62 -24.67 -6.83
CA ASN A 393 6.17 -25.70 -7.73
C ASN A 393 5.88 -27.12 -7.22
N GLU A 394 6.06 -27.38 -5.91
CA GLU A 394 5.73 -28.68 -5.30
C GLU A 394 4.25 -29.05 -5.52
N LEU A 395 3.34 -28.09 -5.28
CA LEU A 395 1.91 -28.29 -5.49
C LEU A 395 1.56 -28.54 -6.96
N VAL A 396 2.10 -27.75 -7.90
CA VAL A 396 1.87 -27.94 -9.34
C VAL A 396 2.36 -29.32 -9.79
N ASN A 397 3.56 -29.72 -9.37
CA ASN A 397 4.12 -31.02 -9.72
C ASN A 397 3.29 -32.18 -9.13
N GLY A 398 2.84 -32.04 -7.87
CA GLY A 398 1.93 -33.01 -7.24
C GLY A 398 0.62 -33.15 -8.01
N LEU A 399 0.01 -32.03 -8.38
CA LEU A 399 -1.24 -31.99 -9.15
C LEU A 399 -1.09 -32.64 -10.53
N LYS A 400 0.03 -32.41 -11.23
CA LYS A 400 0.31 -33.05 -12.53
C LYS A 400 0.36 -34.58 -12.41
N VAL A 401 1.03 -35.09 -11.36
CA VAL A 401 1.10 -36.54 -11.11
C VAL A 401 -0.28 -37.13 -10.81
N GLU A 402 -1.07 -36.46 -9.96
CA GLU A 402 -2.41 -36.93 -9.59
C GLU A 402 -3.39 -36.91 -10.78
N LEU A 403 -3.41 -35.83 -11.56
CA LEU A 403 -4.28 -35.70 -12.74
C LEU A 403 -3.91 -36.70 -13.84
N ALA A 404 -2.61 -36.96 -14.03
CA ALA A 404 -2.14 -37.99 -14.96
C ALA A 404 -2.57 -39.41 -14.54
N ALA A 405 -2.56 -39.70 -13.23
CA ALA A 405 -2.98 -41.00 -12.71
C ALA A 405 -4.48 -41.28 -12.90
N ASP A 406 -5.32 -40.24 -12.93
CA ASP A 406 -6.75 -40.33 -13.18
C ASP A 406 -7.11 -40.40 -14.69
N GLY A 407 -6.11 -40.56 -15.56
CA GLY A 407 -6.30 -40.84 -16.99
C GLY A 407 -6.44 -39.61 -17.87
N GLU A 408 -6.16 -38.41 -17.34
CA GLU A 408 -5.90 -37.25 -18.19
C GLU A 408 -4.50 -37.40 -18.77
N MET A 409 -4.40 -37.51 -20.10
CA MET A 409 -3.12 -37.22 -20.74
C MET A 409 -2.92 -35.70 -20.60
N ASP A 410 -1.72 -35.27 -20.24
CA ASP A 410 -1.32 -33.87 -20.42
C ASP A 410 -1.51 -33.53 -21.91
N GLU A 411 -2.66 -32.95 -22.27
CA GLU A 411 -2.84 -32.31 -23.59
C GLU A 411 -2.00 -31.03 -23.68
N ASP A 412 -1.43 -30.56 -22.56
CA ASP A 412 -0.56 -29.38 -22.47
C ASP A 412 0.95 -29.74 -22.52
N GLY A 413 1.30 -30.88 -23.14
CA GLY A 413 2.68 -31.21 -23.49
C GLY A 413 3.27 -30.34 -24.63
N ASP A 414 2.55 -29.32 -25.08
CA ASP A 414 2.91 -28.43 -26.19
C ASP A 414 2.46 -26.98 -25.94
N ASP A 415 2.72 -26.46 -24.74
CA ASP A 415 2.75 -25.02 -24.47
C ASP A 415 4.17 -24.62 -24.04
N GLY A 416 5.15 -25.19 -24.75
CA GLY A 416 6.43 -24.52 -24.97
C GLY A 416 6.16 -23.27 -25.77
N TRP A 417 5.70 -22.22 -25.09
CA TRP A 417 5.75 -20.86 -25.62
C TRP A 417 7.21 -20.60 -25.94
N GLU A 418 7.52 -20.67 -27.24
CA GLU A 418 8.83 -20.48 -27.81
C GLU A 418 9.55 -19.35 -27.08
N ASP A 419 10.74 -19.66 -26.54
CA ASP A 419 11.73 -18.66 -26.19
C ASP A 419 11.90 -17.76 -27.41
N VAL A 420 11.23 -16.60 -27.42
CA VAL A 420 11.50 -15.53 -28.37
C VAL A 420 12.71 -14.79 -27.85
N ASP A 421 13.86 -15.48 -27.86
CA ASP A 421 15.17 -14.88 -27.64
C ASP A 421 16.22 -15.72 -28.39
N GLU A 422 16.09 -15.79 -29.71
CA GLU A 422 17.23 -16.03 -30.62
C GLU A 422 16.87 -15.49 -32.02
N GLN A 423 17.04 -14.18 -32.22
CA GLN A 423 17.32 -13.64 -33.56
C GLN A 423 18.82 -13.56 -33.75
N ASP A 424 19.33 -14.64 -34.32
CA ASP A 424 20.57 -14.74 -35.08
C ASP A 424 20.45 -13.83 -36.33
N ASP A 425 21.00 -12.61 -36.23
CA ASP A 425 21.25 -11.77 -37.41
C ASP A 425 22.56 -12.22 -38.07
N GLY A 426 22.43 -13.22 -38.95
CA GLY A 426 23.47 -13.68 -39.85
C GLY A 426 23.22 -13.27 -41.30
N ASP A 427 24.10 -12.40 -41.79
CA ASP A 427 24.51 -12.14 -43.19
C ASP A 427 23.51 -11.59 -44.21
N ASP A 428 23.71 -10.31 -44.57
CA ASP A 428 23.59 -9.83 -45.95
C ASP A 428 25.00 -9.48 -46.47
N GLU A 429 25.48 -10.30 -47.42
CA GLU A 429 26.62 -10.02 -48.30
C GLU A 429 26.26 -8.87 -49.26
N ASP A 430 27.11 -7.86 -49.38
CA ASP A 430 27.24 -7.08 -50.62
C ASP A 430 28.71 -6.71 -50.86
N GLU A 431 29.18 -7.08 -52.05
CA GLU A 431 30.51 -6.84 -52.63
C GLU A 431 30.80 -5.33 -52.83
N ASP A 432 32.06 -4.89 -52.63
CA ASP A 432 32.74 -3.98 -53.57
C ASP A 432 34.26 -3.79 -53.26
N VAL A 433 35.08 -4.47 -54.07
CA VAL A 433 36.29 -4.03 -54.81
C VAL A 433 37.35 -3.08 -54.19
N ASP A 434 38.58 -3.61 -54.12
CA ASP A 434 39.96 -3.05 -54.21
C ASP A 434 40.32 -1.68 -53.60
N LEU A 435 41.39 -1.69 -52.78
CA LEU A 435 42.59 -0.88 -53.00
C LEU A 435 43.78 -1.38 -52.15
N GLU A 436 44.81 -1.87 -52.84
CA GLU A 436 46.17 -2.08 -52.34
C GLU A 436 46.75 -0.79 -51.73
N ILE A 437 47.45 -0.87 -50.59
CA ILE A 437 48.79 -0.29 -50.39
C ILE A 437 49.57 -1.17 -49.39
N GLU A 438 50.75 -1.60 -49.82
CA GLU A 438 51.81 -2.33 -49.10
C GLU A 438 52.47 -1.52 -47.97
N ASP A 439 52.96 -2.23 -46.94
CA ASP A 439 54.32 -2.15 -46.38
C ASP A 439 54.29 -2.82 -44.99
N ASP A 440 54.57 -4.11 -44.87
CA ASP A 440 55.89 -4.75 -44.77
C ASP A 440 56.52 -4.67 -43.36
N VAL A 441 57.30 -5.72 -43.07
CA VAL A 441 58.27 -5.89 -41.99
C VAL A 441 57.83 -6.66 -40.73
N ASN A 442 57.76 -7.98 -40.91
CA ASN A 442 58.73 -8.95 -40.42
C ASN A 442 58.97 -9.09 -38.88
N GLY A 443 58.69 -10.29 -38.35
CA GLY A 443 59.12 -10.68 -36.99
C GLY A 443 58.73 -12.09 -36.59
N HIS A 444 59.43 -13.10 -37.12
CA HIS A 444 59.44 -14.52 -36.73
C HIS A 444 59.31 -14.77 -35.21
N ALA A 445 58.37 -15.60 -34.78
CA ALA A 445 58.51 -17.05 -34.53
C ALA A 445 59.48 -17.44 -33.39
N ALA A 446 58.96 -18.05 -32.32
CA ALA A 446 59.30 -19.41 -31.89
C ALA A 446 58.78 -19.74 -30.47
N SER A 447 57.83 -20.67 -30.44
CA SER A 447 57.77 -21.86 -29.56
C SER A 447 58.96 -22.14 -28.63
N LYS A 448 58.66 -22.41 -27.35
CA LYS A 448 59.09 -23.57 -26.52
C LYS A 448 58.67 -23.34 -25.07
N THR A 449 57.69 -24.08 -24.53
CA THR A 449 57.81 -25.37 -23.79
C THR A 449 58.62 -25.34 -22.48
N SER A 450 57.89 -25.76 -21.44
CA SER A 450 58.26 -26.62 -20.31
C SER A 450 58.78 -26.02 -19.00
N ASP A 451 58.19 -26.60 -17.95
CA ASP A 451 58.65 -26.82 -16.58
C ASP A 451 58.92 -25.58 -15.72
N GLY A 452 58.50 -25.51 -14.47
CA GLY A 452 58.03 -26.55 -13.55
C GLY A 452 58.36 -26.06 -12.14
N ASP A 453 57.62 -26.61 -11.17
CA ASP A 453 57.92 -26.64 -9.73
C ASP A 453 57.82 -25.32 -8.93
N VAL A 454 56.83 -25.22 -8.03
CA VAL A 454 56.86 -25.65 -6.61
C VAL A 454 57.65 -24.63 -5.77
N GLU A 455 56.98 -23.92 -4.86
CA GLU A 455 57.02 -24.18 -3.40
C GLU A 455 56.44 -23.00 -2.60
N MET A 456 55.42 -23.30 -1.78
CA MET A 456 55.18 -22.84 -0.40
C MET A 456 55.31 -21.34 -0.06
N THR A 457 54.18 -20.70 0.25
CA THR A 457 53.74 -20.41 1.65
C THR A 457 52.26 -20.09 1.68
#